data_AF-A0A286HGI3-F1
#
_entry.id   AF-A0A286HGI3-F1
#
_cell.length_a   1.000
_cell.length_b   1.000
_cell.length_c   1.000
_cell.angle_alpha   90.00
_cell.angle_beta   90.00
_cell.angle_gamma   90.00
#
_symmetry.space_group_name_H-M   'P 1'
#
loop_
_entity.id
_entity.type
_entity.pdbx_description
1 polymer ?
#
loop_
_entity_poly.entity_id
_entity_poly.type
_entity_poly.pdbx_seq_one_letter_code
_entity_poly.pdbx_strand_id
1 'polypeptide(L)'
;MWITNGSVAEVAIVWARTDDGIRGFLVPTATPGFSAPEIKHKMSLRASLTSELVLDGVRLPASALLPGACGVSAPLTCLNEARYGIVWGATGAARSA
;
A
#
# COMPACT_ATOMS: atom_id res chain seq x y z
N MET A 1 7.19 3.85 -3.33
CA MET A 1 7.04 5.32 -3.28
C MET A 1 5.55 5.70 -3.27
N TRP A 2 5.15 6.79 -2.60
CA TRP A 2 3.76 7.28 -2.46
C TRP A 2 2.76 6.32 -1.80
N ILE A 3 3.12 5.74 -0.66
CA ILE A 3 2.25 4.84 0.11
C ILE A 3 1.58 5.62 1.24
N THR A 4 0.25 5.73 1.17
CA THR A 4 -0.57 6.35 2.22
C THR A 4 -0.40 5.61 3.55
N ASN A 5 -0.25 6.36 4.64
CA ASN A 5 -0.06 5.88 6.01
C ASN A 5 1.22 5.08 6.27
N GLY A 6 2.19 5.03 5.34
CA GLY A 6 3.34 4.14 5.46
C GLY A 6 4.16 4.30 6.75
N SER A 7 4.32 5.53 7.28
CA SER A 7 5.08 5.81 8.51
C SER A 7 4.35 5.44 9.81
N VAL A 8 3.03 5.16 9.75
CA VAL A 8 2.20 4.87 10.93
C VAL A 8 1.45 3.54 10.84
N ALA A 9 1.49 2.87 9.68
CA ALA A 9 0.87 1.57 9.50
C ALA A 9 1.60 0.50 10.35
N GLU A 10 0.84 -0.44 10.89
CA GLU A 10 1.38 -1.62 11.59
C GLU A 10 1.66 -2.78 10.61
N VAL A 11 0.96 -2.80 9.48
CA VAL A 11 1.11 -3.79 8.42
C VAL A 11 1.07 -3.11 7.06
N ALA A 12 1.97 -3.49 6.16
CA ALA A 12 1.95 -3.12 4.76
C ALA A 12 1.59 -4.33 3.89
N ILE A 13 0.68 -4.13 2.92
CA ILE A 13 0.46 -5.11 1.84
C ILE A 13 1.44 -4.79 0.72
N VAL A 14 2.34 -5.73 0.42
CA VAL A 14 3.38 -5.57 -0.59
C VAL A 14 3.15 -6.57 -1.73
N TRP A 15 3.09 -6.06 -2.95
CA TRP A 15 3.09 -6.88 -4.16
C TRP A 15 4.52 -7.00 -4.67
N ALA A 16 5.04 -8.22 -4.75
CA ALA A 16 6.40 -8.50 -5.20
C ALA A 16 6.43 -9.59 -6.25
N ARG A 17 7.47 -9.59 -7.10
CA ARG A 17 7.73 -10.65 -8.07
C ARG A 17 8.47 -11.80 -7.40
N THR A 18 7.97 -13.01 -7.60
CA THR A 18 8.58 -14.28 -7.22
C THR A 18 8.77 -15.15 -8.47
N ASP A 19 9.35 -16.34 -8.30
CA ASP A 19 9.49 -17.33 -9.37
C ASP A 19 8.12 -17.79 -9.92
N ASP A 20 7.08 -17.79 -9.08
CA ASP A 20 5.69 -18.11 -9.45
C ASP A 20 4.90 -16.90 -10.00
N GLY A 21 5.57 -15.77 -10.26
CA GLY A 21 4.95 -14.53 -10.73
C GLY A 21 4.71 -13.48 -9.63
N ILE A 22 3.74 -12.59 -9.82
CA ILE A 22 3.46 -11.53 -8.83
C ILE A 22 2.60 -12.10 -7.70
N ARG A 23 3.04 -11.89 -6.45
CA ARG A 23 2.35 -12.36 -5.24
C ARG A 23 2.23 -11.22 -4.22
N GLY A 24 1.22 -11.33 -3.35
CA GLY A 24 0.99 -10.39 -2.26
C GLY A 24 1.53 -10.91 -0.93
N PHE A 25 2.07 -10.01 -0.12
CA PHE A 25 2.64 -10.31 1.20
C PHE A 25 2.11 -9.35 2.24
N LEU A 26 1.78 -9.87 3.41
CA LEU A 26 1.55 -9.09 4.62
C LEU A 26 2.90 -8.86 5.30
N VAL A 27 3.34 -7.61 5.34
CA VAL A 27 4.63 -7.22 5.91
C VAL A 27 4.37 -6.42 7.19
N PRO A 28 4.54 -6.99 8.39
CA PRO A 28 4.56 -6.22 9.62
C PRO A 28 5.62 -5.11 9.53
N THR A 29 5.27 -3.87 9.86
CA THR A 29 6.21 -2.74 9.71
C THR A 29 7.35 -2.77 10.73
N ALA A 30 7.22 -3.59 11.78
CA ALA A 30 8.27 -3.90 12.72
C ALA A 30 9.27 -4.96 12.22
N THR A 31 9.08 -5.55 11.03
CA THR A 31 10.02 -6.55 10.50
C THR A 31 11.39 -5.92 10.22
N PRO A 32 12.51 -6.55 10.68
CA PRO A 32 13.85 -6.05 10.39
C PRO A 32 14.08 -5.81 8.90
N GLY A 33 14.66 -4.66 8.56
CA GLY A 33 14.88 -4.25 7.18
C GLY A 33 13.75 -3.42 6.57
N PHE A 34 12.62 -3.27 7.26
CA PHE A 34 11.55 -2.35 6.86
C PHE A 34 11.84 -0.93 7.36
N SER A 35 11.67 0.07 6.50
CA SER A 35 11.57 1.46 6.91
C SER A 35 10.60 2.25 6.04
N ALA A 36 10.02 3.31 6.59
CA ALA A 36 8.99 4.08 5.91
C ALA A 36 9.21 5.60 6.00
N PRO A 37 10.26 6.16 5.37
CA PRO A 37 10.52 7.60 5.39
C PRO A 37 9.33 8.39 4.82
N GLU A 38 8.90 9.40 5.58
CA GLU A 38 7.75 10.24 5.22
C GLU A 38 8.10 11.23 4.08
N ILE A 39 7.20 11.32 3.11
CA ILE A 39 7.24 12.28 2.02
C ILE A 39 6.60 13.60 2.47
N LYS A 40 7.40 14.65 2.55
CA LYS A 40 6.98 16.00 2.96
C LYS A 40 6.70 16.90 1.75
N HIS A 41 6.17 18.10 2.02
CA HIS A 41 5.95 19.17 1.03
C HIS A 41 4.96 18.82 -0.11
N LYS A 42 3.89 18.09 0.20
CA LYS A 42 2.82 17.81 -0.76
C LYS A 42 1.99 19.07 -1.05
N MET A 43 1.65 19.27 -2.33
CA MET A 43 0.80 20.38 -2.78
C MET A 43 -0.55 20.40 -2.04
N SER A 44 -1.23 19.24 -2.00
CA SER A 44 -2.54 19.03 -1.39
C SER A 44 -2.52 17.76 -0.50
N LEU A 45 -3.67 17.42 0.10
CA LEU A 45 -3.86 16.26 0.99
C LEU A 45 -2.81 16.19 2.11
N ARG A 46 -2.45 17.35 2.68
CA ARG A 46 -1.37 17.48 3.68
C ARG A 46 -1.69 16.78 5.01
N ALA A 47 -2.96 16.56 5.32
CA ALA A 47 -3.39 15.79 6.48
C ALA A 47 -3.24 14.26 6.29
N SER A 48 -3.15 13.78 5.04
CA SER A 48 -2.88 12.37 4.76
C SER A 48 -1.38 12.12 4.90
N LEU A 49 -0.97 11.13 5.70
CA LEU A 49 0.44 10.75 5.76
C LEU A 49 0.81 9.96 4.51
N THR A 50 2.00 10.21 3.98
CA THR A 50 2.49 9.52 2.78
C THR A 50 3.96 9.22 2.96
N SER A 51 4.38 7.99 2.66
CA SER A 51 5.75 7.55 2.81
C SER A 51 6.25 6.83 1.57
N GLU A 52 7.57 6.70 1.48
CA GLU A 52 8.18 5.62 0.72
C GLU A 52 8.31 4.39 1.62
N LEU A 53 8.11 3.18 1.08
CA LEU A 53 8.42 1.95 1.79
C LEU A 53 9.74 1.42 1.26
N VAL A 54 10.70 1.19 2.16
CA VAL A 54 12.00 0.60 1.87
C VAL A 54 12.03 -0.78 2.52
N LEU A 55 12.38 -1.78 1.72
CA LEU A 55 12.44 -3.19 2.10
C LEU A 55 13.85 -3.70 1.82
N ASP A 56 14.73 -3.62 2.82
CA ASP A 56 16.12 -4.06 2.70
C ASP A 56 16.36 -5.34 3.51
N GLY A 57 16.61 -6.46 2.83
CA GLY A 57 16.87 -7.72 3.53
C GLY A 57 15.70 -8.27 4.34
N VAL A 58 14.48 -7.76 4.16
CA VAL A 58 13.26 -8.23 4.85
C VAL A 58 13.06 -9.73 4.65
N ARG A 59 12.79 -10.45 5.74
CA ARG A 59 12.50 -11.89 5.75
C ARG A 59 11.14 -12.13 6.40
N LEU A 60 10.31 -12.95 5.76
CA LEU A 60 8.96 -13.25 6.20
C LEU A 60 8.73 -14.76 6.24
N PRO A 61 7.90 -15.26 7.17
CA PRO A 61 7.47 -16.66 7.13
C PRO A 61 6.56 -16.91 5.93
N ALA A 62 6.43 -18.17 5.51
CA ALA A 62 5.55 -18.56 4.41
C ALA A 62 4.08 -18.18 4.66
N SER A 63 3.66 -18.09 5.93
CA SER A 63 2.31 -17.67 6.33
C SER A 63 2.01 -16.19 6.05
N ALA A 64 3.01 -15.36 5.75
CA ALA A 64 2.81 -13.96 5.38
C ALA A 64 2.28 -13.79 3.94
N LEU A 65 2.29 -14.86 3.14
CA LEU A 65 1.82 -14.87 1.77
C LEU A 65 0.29 -14.74 1.73
N LEU A 66 -0.23 -13.76 0.97
CA LEU A 66 -1.66 -13.61 0.79
C LEU A 66 -2.22 -14.80 -0.01
N PRO A 67 -3.17 -15.57 0.55
CA PRO A 67 -3.72 -16.74 -0.12
C PRO A 67 -4.57 -16.33 -1.33
N GLY A 68 -4.44 -17.06 -2.44
CA GLY A 68 -5.22 -16.83 -3.66
C GLY A 68 -4.86 -15.55 -4.43
N ALA A 69 -4.00 -14.69 -3.88
CA ALA A 69 -3.56 -13.45 -4.51
C ALA A 69 -2.39 -13.73 -5.48
N CYS A 70 -2.73 -14.14 -6.71
CA CYS A 70 -1.78 -14.52 -7.75
C CYS A 70 -1.90 -13.62 -8.98
N GLY A 71 -0.76 -13.14 -9.48
CA GLY A 71 -0.68 -12.31 -10.68
C GLY A 71 -1.13 -10.87 -10.47
N VAL A 72 -1.19 -10.12 -11.57
CA VAL A 72 -1.54 -8.69 -11.59
C VAL A 72 -3.03 -8.46 -11.31
N SER A 73 -3.88 -9.47 -11.50
CA SER A 73 -5.32 -9.36 -11.21
C SER A 73 -5.58 -9.05 -9.74
N ALA A 74 -4.78 -9.57 -8.81
CA ALA A 74 -4.96 -9.33 -7.38
C ALA A 74 -4.94 -7.83 -7.00
N PRO A 75 -3.88 -7.05 -7.29
CA PRO A 75 -3.89 -5.61 -7.03
C PRO A 75 -4.91 -4.84 -7.89
N LEU A 76 -5.20 -5.28 -9.12
CA LEU A 76 -6.17 -4.61 -9.99
C LEU A 76 -7.60 -4.75 -9.50
N THR A 77 -7.97 -5.85 -8.85
CA THR A 77 -9.29 -5.98 -8.22
C THR A 77 -9.48 -4.97 -7.10
N CYS A 78 -8.46 -4.72 -6.27
CA CYS A 78 -8.50 -3.65 -5.27
C CYS A 78 -8.69 -2.26 -5.90
N LEU A 79 -8.14 -2.03 -7.10
CA LEU A 79 -8.29 -0.77 -7.82
C LEU A 79 -9.75 -0.50 -8.24
N ASN A 80 -10.55 -1.54 -8.52
CA ASN A 80 -11.96 -1.37 -8.87
C ASN A 80 -12.75 -0.76 -7.70
N GLU A 81 -12.55 -1.28 -6.48
CA GLU A 81 -13.17 -0.74 -5.27
C GLU A 81 -12.66 0.68 -4.95
N ALA A 82 -11.35 0.91 -5.12
CA ALA A 82 -10.77 2.24 -4.89
C ALA A 82 -11.39 3.29 -5.81
N ARG A 83 -11.62 2.97 -7.10
CA ARG A 83 -12.29 3.87 -8.05
C ARG A 83 -13.70 4.25 -7.58
N TYR A 84 -14.44 3.26 -7.07
CA TYR A 84 -15.77 3.51 -6.52
C TYR A 84 -15.71 4.43 -5.29
N GLY A 85 -14.74 4.27 -4.39
CA GLY A 85 -14.59 5.20 -3.26
C GLY A 85 -14.21 6.63 -3.66
N ILE A 86 -13.31 6.78 -4.63
CA ILE A 86 -12.81 8.08 -5.10
C ILE A 86 -13.94 8.93 -5.71
N VAL A 87 -14.84 8.33 -6.49
CA VAL A 87 -15.93 9.09 -7.15
C VAL A 87 -16.88 9.73 -6.13
N TRP A 88 -17.15 9.05 -5.02
CA TRP A 88 -17.94 9.61 -3.92
C TRP A 88 -17.22 10.75 -3.21
N GLY A 89 -15.92 10.60 -2.96
CA GLY A 89 -15.10 11.67 -2.39
C GLY A 89 -15.07 12.93 -3.26
N ALA A 90 -14.88 12.76 -4.57
CA ALA A 90 -14.90 13.85 -5.54
C ALA A 90 -16.26 14.55 -5.61
N THR A 91 -17.35 13.78 -5.65
CA THR A 91 -18.72 14.30 -5.71
C THR A 91 -19.08 15.05 -4.42
N GLY A 92 -18.70 14.51 -3.25
CA GLY A 92 -18.87 15.17 -1.97
C GLY A 92 -18.12 16.51 -1.89
N ALA A 93 -16.85 16.52 -2.31
CA ALA A 93 -16.06 17.75 -2.37
C ALA A 93 -16.69 18.80 -3.31
N ALA A 94 -17.17 18.38 -4.49
CA ALA A 94 -17.84 19.28 -5.44
C ALA A 94 -19.15 19.87 -4.91
N ARG A 95 -19.93 19.08 -4.14
CA ARG A 95 -21.16 19.56 -3.49
C ARG A 95 -20.88 20.55 -2.36
N SER A 96 -19.75 20.41 -1.68
CA SER A 96 -19.35 21.21 -0.52
C SER A 96 -18.41 22.37 -0.86
N ALA A 97 -18.03 22.53 -2.13
CA ALA A 97 -17.25 23.65 -2.64
C ALA A 97 -18.13 24.89 -2.87
#